data_AF-A0A661EZT6-F1
#
_entry.id   AF-A0A661EZT6-F1
#
_cell.length_a   1.000
_cell.length_b   1.000
_cell.length_c   1.000
_cell.angle_alpha   90.00
_cell.angle_beta   90.00
_cell.angle_gamma   90.00
#
_symmetry.space_group_name_H-M   'P 1'
#
loop_
_entity.id
_entity.type
_entity.pdbx_description
1 polymer ?
#
loop_
_entity_poly.entity_id
_entity_poly.type
_entity_poly.pdbx_seq_one_letter_code
_entity_poly.pdbx_strand_id
1 'polypeptide(L)'
;MLLSLLIAPILSWASNNPIVELKTSRGLITVELMADKAPKTVNNFLSYVHEGFYENTLFHRVISDFMIQGGGYNINLEMQEARAPIALEANVGLSNLRGTIAMARLHDPDTARSQFFINTADNSFLDYQNLLNPGYAVFAQVIDGMDVVDAISALATGTVSSAAGILRDVPEDPARIEYIRLREGQLSFTEMQATYTSGDIIKVAVQETMKRQSILDLWVAVMGNDGSLIYVTKEGFSNTPVAFKAQVPVHETRHPVFSFTVPQGLTGQYTLLAIFNKSGAGLDDLMHSLRSNIAQASISLL
;
A
#
# COMPACT_ATOMS: atom_id res chain seq x y z
N MET A 1 45.93 26.61 -9.89
CA MET A 1 45.03 26.10 -8.84
C MET A 1 43.97 25.24 -9.52
N LEU A 2 44.15 23.92 -9.52
CA LEU A 2 43.16 22.96 -10.00
C LEU A 2 42.21 22.65 -8.83
N LEU A 3 40.93 23.02 -8.98
CA LEU A 3 39.87 22.67 -8.04
C LEU A 3 39.43 21.23 -8.35
N SER A 4 39.84 20.27 -7.52
CA SER A 4 39.30 18.92 -7.57
C SER A 4 37.92 18.90 -6.88
N LEU A 5 36.84 18.76 -7.66
CA LEU A 5 35.54 18.40 -7.11
C LEU A 5 35.60 16.95 -6.63
N LEU A 6 35.60 16.76 -5.31
CA LEU A 6 35.28 15.48 -4.69
C LEU A 6 33.77 15.27 -4.80
N ILE A 7 33.35 14.44 -5.76
CA ILE A 7 32.01 13.87 -5.77
C ILE A 7 31.97 12.84 -4.65
N ALA A 8 31.36 13.18 -3.52
CA ALA A 8 31.04 12.20 -2.49
C ALA A 8 30.01 11.22 -3.07
N PRO A 9 30.21 9.90 -2.95
CA PRO A 9 29.19 8.95 -3.33
C PRO A 9 28.00 9.11 -2.36
N ILE A 10 26.82 9.37 -2.90
CA ILE A 10 25.57 9.24 -2.16
C ILE A 10 25.46 7.75 -1.82
N LEU A 11 25.75 7.39 -0.56
CA LEU A 11 25.41 6.08 -0.04
C LEU A 11 23.88 6.00 0.00
N SER A 12 23.29 5.50 -1.08
CA SER A 12 21.91 5.01 -1.08
C SER A 12 21.87 3.75 -0.23
N TRP A 13 21.70 3.91 1.08
CA TRP A 13 21.09 2.86 1.89
C TRP A 13 19.62 2.84 1.46
N ALA A 14 19.28 2.03 0.47
CA ALA A 14 17.88 1.72 0.21
C ALA A 14 17.33 1.09 1.50
N SER A 15 16.59 1.88 2.28
CA SER A 15 15.90 1.35 3.45
C SER A 15 14.85 0.36 2.93
N ASN A 16 14.83 -0.87 3.43
CA ASN A 16 13.81 -1.88 3.06
C ASN A 16 12.50 -1.63 3.83
N ASN A 17 12.13 -0.38 4.01
CA ASN A 17 10.97 0.01 4.78
C ASN A 17 9.69 -0.39 4.03
N PRO A 18 8.68 -0.96 4.72
CA PRO A 18 7.42 -1.34 4.07
C PRO A 18 6.72 -0.12 3.47
N ILE A 19 6.13 -0.28 2.29
CA ILE A 19 5.30 0.76 1.67
C ILE A 19 3.84 0.32 1.76
N VAL A 20 2.93 1.24 2.04
CA VAL A 20 1.50 1.00 2.01
C VAL A 20 0.78 1.97 1.07
N GLU A 21 -0.30 1.49 0.47
CA GLU A 21 -1.26 2.25 -0.31
C GLU A 21 -2.50 2.51 0.55
N LEU A 22 -2.79 3.78 0.82
CA LEU A 22 -3.97 4.26 1.53
C LEU A 22 -4.91 4.85 0.49
N LYS A 23 -5.90 4.07 0.05
CA LYS A 23 -6.92 4.54 -0.90
C LYS A 23 -8.07 5.17 -0.14
N THR A 24 -8.39 6.40 -0.52
CA THR A 24 -9.53 7.15 0.01
C THR A 24 -10.56 7.43 -1.08
N SER A 25 -11.74 7.87 -0.67
CA SER A 25 -12.76 8.45 -1.55
C SER A 25 -12.31 9.75 -2.24
N ARG A 26 -11.18 10.35 -1.83
CA ARG A 26 -10.60 11.56 -2.41
C ARG A 26 -9.37 11.29 -3.30
N GLY A 27 -8.80 10.09 -3.27
CA GLY A 27 -7.57 9.78 -4.00
C GLY A 27 -6.71 8.73 -3.32
N LEU A 28 -5.58 8.39 -3.93
CA LEU A 28 -4.60 7.45 -3.39
C LEU A 28 -3.47 8.20 -2.69
N ILE A 29 -3.05 7.70 -1.53
CA ILE A 29 -1.89 8.20 -0.78
C ILE A 29 -0.92 7.02 -0.63
N THR A 30 0.35 7.21 -1.00
CA THR A 30 1.40 6.20 -0.82
C THR A 30 2.29 6.59 0.34
N VAL A 31 2.56 5.64 1.23
CA VAL A 31 3.23 5.88 2.52
C VAL A 31 4.37 4.90 2.71
N GLU A 32 5.55 5.37 3.10
CA GLU A 32 6.68 4.55 3.57
C GLU A 32 6.67 4.46 5.10
N LEU A 33 6.72 3.24 5.64
CA LEU A 33 6.70 2.95 7.08
C LEU A 33 8.13 2.78 7.63
N MET A 34 8.51 3.58 8.62
CA MET A 34 9.87 3.64 9.18
C MET A 34 10.13 2.50 10.19
N ALA A 35 10.10 1.26 9.71
CA ALA A 35 10.19 0.05 10.53
C ALA A 35 11.52 -0.07 11.29
N ASP A 36 12.59 0.53 10.78
CA ASP A 36 13.90 0.60 11.42
C ASP A 36 13.92 1.52 12.65
N LYS A 37 13.04 2.53 12.70
CA LYS A 37 12.96 3.52 13.78
C LYS A 37 11.85 3.23 14.78
N ALA A 38 10.67 2.84 14.31
CA ALA A 38 9.48 2.62 15.13
C ALA A 38 8.89 1.21 14.91
N PRO A 39 9.66 0.14 15.20
CA PRO A 39 9.27 -1.23 14.85
C PRO A 39 7.97 -1.70 15.53
N LYS A 40 7.72 -1.34 16.79
CA LYS A 40 6.47 -1.77 17.47
C LYS A 40 5.27 -1.05 16.87
N THR A 41 5.44 0.23 16.55
CA THR A 41 4.40 1.07 15.96
C THR A 41 4.05 0.63 14.55
N VAL A 42 5.06 0.38 13.72
CA VAL A 42 4.89 -0.14 12.36
C VAL A 42 4.24 -1.53 12.39
N ASN A 43 4.69 -2.44 13.26
CA ASN A 43 4.09 -3.77 13.38
C ASN A 43 2.62 -3.70 13.83
N ASN A 44 2.29 -2.81 14.76
CA ASN A 44 0.91 -2.57 15.18
C ASN A 44 0.05 -2.05 14.03
N PHE A 45 0.53 -1.03 13.30
CA PHE A 45 -0.17 -0.49 12.15
C PHE A 45 -0.39 -1.55 11.07
N LEU A 46 0.64 -2.32 10.71
CA LEU A 46 0.55 -3.39 9.73
C LEU A 46 -0.39 -4.51 10.17
N SER A 47 -0.50 -4.82 11.46
CA SER A 47 -1.47 -5.80 11.95
C SER A 47 -2.90 -5.39 11.60
N TYR A 48 -3.27 -4.11 11.83
CA TYR A 48 -4.57 -3.57 11.41
C TYR A 48 -4.75 -3.56 9.89
N VAL A 49 -3.69 -3.26 9.12
CA VAL A 49 -3.70 -3.34 7.65
C VAL A 49 -4.00 -4.76 7.17
N HIS A 50 -3.33 -5.77 7.73
CA HIS A 50 -3.52 -7.17 7.34
C HIS A 50 -4.91 -7.71 7.69
N GLU A 51 -5.54 -7.16 8.73
CA GLU A 51 -6.90 -7.52 9.15
C GLU A 51 -7.99 -6.79 8.37
N GLY A 52 -7.63 -5.82 7.52
CA GLY A 52 -8.61 -4.97 6.84
C GLY A 52 -9.35 -4.00 7.78
N PHE A 53 -8.83 -3.78 9.00
CA PHE A 53 -9.48 -2.97 10.03
C PHE A 53 -9.79 -1.53 9.57
N TYR A 54 -8.92 -0.98 8.72
CA TYR A 54 -9.07 0.37 8.19
C TYR A 54 -10.05 0.48 7.02
N GLU A 55 -10.51 -0.64 6.45
CA GLU A 55 -11.48 -0.62 5.35
C GLU A 55 -12.79 0.03 5.80
N ASN A 56 -13.26 1.00 5.03
CA ASN A 56 -14.44 1.81 5.33
C ASN A 56 -14.38 2.60 6.64
N THR A 57 -13.17 2.92 7.12
CA THR A 57 -12.99 3.90 8.20
C THR A 57 -12.97 5.33 7.67
N LEU A 58 -13.12 6.31 8.56
CA LEU A 58 -13.13 7.72 8.21
C LEU A 58 -11.90 8.47 8.72
N PHE A 59 -11.48 9.49 7.96
CA PHE A 59 -10.82 10.67 8.53
C PHE A 59 -11.88 11.49 9.28
N HIS A 60 -12.03 11.20 10.57
CA HIS A 60 -13.13 11.68 11.41
C HIS A 60 -12.81 13.01 12.11
N ARG A 61 -11.57 13.49 12.01
CA ARG A 61 -11.15 14.77 12.56
C ARG A 61 -10.13 15.42 11.63
N VAL A 62 -10.41 16.64 11.18
CA VAL A 62 -9.59 17.39 10.23
C VAL A 62 -9.41 18.81 10.74
N ILE A 63 -8.16 19.24 10.86
CA ILE A 63 -7.84 20.62 11.23
C ILE A 63 -6.84 21.15 10.21
N SER A 64 -7.28 22.14 9.43
CA SER A 64 -6.48 22.81 8.42
C SER A 64 -5.19 23.38 9.03
N ASP A 65 -4.09 23.32 8.29
CA ASP A 65 -2.74 23.70 8.72
C ASP A 65 -2.26 23.01 10.02
N PHE A 66 -2.82 21.83 10.32
CA PHE A 66 -2.41 21.02 11.45
C PHE A 66 -2.32 19.54 11.05
N MET A 67 -3.44 18.82 10.98
CA MET A 67 -3.44 17.38 10.71
C MET A 67 -4.80 16.84 10.27
N ILE A 68 -4.79 15.65 9.67
CA ILE A 68 -5.98 14.82 9.41
C ILE A 68 -5.85 13.51 10.19
N GLN A 69 -6.84 13.18 11.03
CA GLN A 69 -6.83 12.01 11.92
C GLN A 69 -7.92 11.01 11.52
N GLY A 70 -7.55 9.72 11.46
CA GLY A 70 -8.39 8.65 10.95
C GLY A 70 -8.15 7.29 11.61
N GLY A 71 -8.74 6.24 11.03
CA GLY A 71 -8.46 4.84 11.41
C GLY A 71 -9.08 4.37 12.74
N GLY A 72 -10.18 5.00 13.20
CA GLY A 72 -10.85 4.62 14.45
C GLY A 72 -12.37 4.58 14.41
N TYR A 73 -12.99 5.18 13.41
CA TYR A 73 -14.45 5.27 13.28
C TYR A 73 -14.89 4.72 11.92
N ASN A 74 -16.00 3.97 11.91
CA ASN A 74 -16.64 3.49 10.69
C ASN A 74 -17.43 4.63 9.99
N ILE A 75 -18.07 4.31 8.86
CA ILE A 75 -18.88 5.27 8.09
C ILE A 75 -20.06 5.89 8.85
N ASN A 76 -20.50 5.26 9.96
CA ASN A 76 -21.57 5.75 10.82
C ASN A 76 -21.06 6.59 12.00
N LEU A 77 -19.75 6.91 12.03
CA LEU A 77 -19.07 7.57 13.16
C LEU A 77 -19.17 6.76 14.46
N GLU A 78 -19.21 5.44 14.36
CA GLU A 78 -19.11 4.53 15.51
C GLU A 78 -17.66 4.10 15.70
N MET A 79 -17.18 4.17 16.94
CA MET A 79 -15.80 3.77 17.27
C MET A 79 -15.65 2.26 17.11
N GLN A 80 -14.64 1.85 16.35
CA GLN A 80 -14.32 0.44 16.17
C GLN A 80 -13.55 -0.13 17.36
N GLU A 81 -13.78 -1.41 17.67
CA GLU A 81 -13.05 -2.11 18.73
C GLU A 81 -11.61 -2.38 18.30
N ALA A 82 -10.67 -1.60 18.86
CA ALA A 82 -9.25 -1.73 18.58
C ALA A 82 -8.55 -2.71 19.55
N ARG A 83 -7.39 -3.23 19.14
CA ARG A 83 -6.51 -4.08 19.95
C ARG A 83 -5.99 -3.37 21.20
N ALA A 84 -5.33 -4.13 22.06
CA ALA A 84 -4.60 -3.58 23.22
C ALA A 84 -3.63 -2.46 22.78
N PRO A 85 -3.43 -1.44 23.63
CA PRO A 85 -2.54 -0.34 23.29
C PRO A 85 -1.08 -0.77 23.24
N ILE A 86 -0.26 0.02 22.54
CA ILE A 86 1.18 -0.20 22.40
C ILE A 86 1.99 0.83 23.20
N ALA A 87 3.23 0.46 23.52
CA ALA A 87 4.20 1.36 24.13
C ALA A 87 4.62 2.46 23.14
N LEU A 88 4.83 3.68 23.66
CA LEU A 88 5.19 4.85 22.86
C LEU A 88 6.63 4.77 22.31
N GLU A 89 6.79 4.95 21.00
CA GLU A 89 8.10 5.05 20.30
C GLU A 89 8.38 6.46 19.77
N ALA A 90 8.19 7.50 20.60
CA ALA A 90 8.38 8.90 20.16
C ALA A 90 9.83 9.40 20.23
N ASN A 91 10.67 8.84 21.12
CA ASN A 91 12.08 9.26 21.27
C ASN A 91 13.01 8.46 20.33
N VAL A 92 12.73 8.48 19.03
CA VAL A 92 13.46 7.69 18.00
C VAL A 92 14.10 8.56 16.91
N GLY A 93 14.13 9.89 17.12
CA GLY A 93 14.74 10.85 16.21
C GLY A 93 13.86 11.21 15.00
N LEU A 94 12.56 10.95 15.08
CA LEU A 94 11.57 11.35 14.08
C LEU A 94 10.76 12.54 14.60
N SER A 95 10.46 13.49 13.71
CA SER A 95 9.75 14.74 14.02
C SER A 95 8.43 14.82 13.24
N ASN A 96 7.40 15.42 13.85
CA ASN A 96 6.05 15.60 13.33
C ASN A 96 6.01 16.72 12.27
N LEU A 97 6.80 16.55 11.21
CA LEU A 97 6.87 17.49 10.08
C LEU A 97 5.75 17.22 9.07
N ARG A 98 5.48 18.17 8.18
CA ARG A 98 4.50 17.99 7.11
C ARG A 98 4.76 16.69 6.32
N GLY A 99 3.69 15.94 6.07
CA GLY A 99 3.72 14.66 5.36
C GLY A 99 4.11 13.45 6.23
N THR A 100 4.50 13.65 7.49
CA THR A 100 4.73 12.52 8.41
C THR A 100 3.42 11.99 8.99
N ILE A 101 3.41 10.71 9.35
CA ILE A 101 2.29 10.04 10.00
C ILE A 101 2.70 9.61 11.40
N ALA A 102 1.85 9.91 12.37
CA ALA A 102 2.06 9.56 13.76
C ALA A 102 0.83 8.90 14.38
N MET A 103 1.04 8.12 15.44
CA MET A 103 -0.05 7.46 16.16
C MET A 103 -0.78 8.46 17.06
N ALA A 104 -2.11 8.49 16.95
CA ALA A 104 -2.94 9.17 17.93
C ALA A 104 -3.02 8.33 19.22
N ARG A 105 -3.13 9.01 20.36
CA ARG A 105 -3.19 8.40 21.69
C ARG A 105 -4.06 9.23 22.63
N LEU A 106 -4.44 8.65 23.75
CA LEU A 106 -5.02 9.37 24.88
C LEU A 106 -3.93 10.13 25.65
N HIS A 107 -4.29 10.73 26.78
CA HIS A 107 -3.38 11.48 27.63
C HIS A 107 -2.12 10.67 28.01
N ASP A 108 -2.31 9.41 28.42
CA ASP A 108 -1.21 8.57 28.85
C ASP A 108 -0.37 8.08 27.65
N PRO A 109 0.96 7.96 27.78
CA PRO A 109 1.86 7.69 26.65
C PRO A 109 1.56 6.38 25.91
N ASP A 110 1.35 5.31 26.68
CA ASP A 110 1.22 3.93 26.17
C ASP A 110 -0.25 3.56 25.89
N THR A 111 -0.96 4.46 25.20
CA THR A 111 -2.40 4.30 24.90
C THR A 111 -2.74 4.31 23.42
N ALA A 112 -1.75 4.46 22.55
CA ALA A 112 -1.94 4.38 21.10
C ALA A 112 -2.50 2.99 20.71
N ARG A 113 -3.52 2.97 19.84
CA ARG A 113 -4.14 1.75 19.32
C ARG A 113 -4.14 1.72 17.79
N SER A 114 -5.26 2.01 17.13
CA SER A 114 -5.39 1.99 15.66
C SER A 114 -5.37 3.38 15.03
N GLN A 115 -5.74 4.43 15.78
CA GLN A 115 -5.88 5.76 15.21
C GLN A 115 -4.51 6.38 14.91
N PHE A 116 -4.42 7.01 13.75
CA PHE A 116 -3.24 7.74 13.29
C PHE A 116 -3.65 9.11 12.75
N PHE A 117 -2.69 10.01 12.60
CA PHE A 117 -2.88 11.27 11.91
C PHE A 117 -1.73 11.54 10.93
N ILE A 118 -2.05 12.25 9.85
CA ILE A 118 -1.09 12.76 8.87
C ILE A 118 -0.91 14.25 9.14
N ASN A 119 0.33 14.67 9.37
CA ASN A 119 0.70 16.07 9.56
C ASN A 119 0.56 16.83 8.23
N THR A 120 -0.23 17.91 8.23
CA THR A 120 -0.40 18.79 7.05
C THR A 120 0.46 20.05 7.16
N ALA A 121 1.08 20.28 8.31
CA ALA A 121 2.06 21.34 8.58
C ALA A 121 3.18 20.79 9.48
N ASP A 122 4.21 21.60 9.74
CA ASP A 122 5.27 21.27 10.68
C ASP A 122 4.79 21.47 12.12
N ASN A 123 4.55 20.36 12.82
CA ASN A 123 3.99 20.32 14.16
C ASN A 123 5.02 19.85 15.19
N SER A 124 6.24 20.40 15.17
CA SER A 124 7.34 19.98 16.04
C SER A 124 7.05 20.12 17.55
N PHE A 125 6.01 20.88 17.93
CA PHE A 125 5.50 20.91 19.29
C PHE A 125 4.88 19.58 19.76
N LEU A 126 4.56 18.67 18.83
CA LEU A 126 4.12 17.29 19.08
C LEU A 126 5.29 16.32 19.26
N ASP A 127 6.53 16.74 19.07
CA ASP A 127 7.71 15.88 19.19
C ASP A 127 7.99 15.49 20.63
N TYR A 128 8.74 14.40 20.80
CA TYR A 128 9.27 14.04 22.11
C TYR A 128 10.19 15.14 22.64
N GLN A 129 9.89 15.64 23.84
CA GLN A 129 10.77 16.60 24.53
C GLN A 129 11.41 15.98 25.76
N ASN A 130 10.63 15.28 26.59
CA ASN A 130 11.06 14.59 27.81
C ASN A 130 9.94 13.67 28.33
N LEU A 131 10.17 12.97 29.44
CA LEU A 131 9.18 12.06 30.02
C LEU A 131 7.85 12.73 30.44
N LEU A 132 7.86 14.03 30.77
CA LEU A 132 6.65 14.78 31.11
C LEU A 132 5.92 15.29 29.87
N ASN A 133 6.64 15.41 28.74
CA ASN A 133 6.12 15.85 27.45
C ASN A 133 6.56 14.84 26.37
N PRO A 134 5.96 13.65 26.37
CA PRO A 134 6.46 12.52 25.62
C PRO A 134 6.10 12.57 24.12
N GLY A 135 5.29 13.54 23.69
CA GLY A 135 4.96 13.76 22.28
C GLY A 135 4.12 12.64 21.65
N TYR A 136 4.21 12.52 20.32
CA TYR A 136 3.52 11.54 19.48
C TYR A 136 4.52 10.80 18.60
N ALA A 137 4.37 9.48 18.50
CA ALA A 137 5.29 8.62 17.75
C ALA A 137 5.03 8.70 16.24
N VAL A 138 5.91 9.39 15.52
CA VAL A 138 6.01 9.32 14.06
C VAL A 138 6.53 7.94 13.68
N PHE A 139 5.89 7.31 12.70
CA PHE A 139 6.25 5.96 12.24
C PHE A 139 6.22 5.80 10.73
N ALA A 140 5.80 6.83 9.98
CA ALA A 140 5.72 6.76 8.53
C ALA A 140 5.78 8.16 7.88
N GLN A 141 5.94 8.19 6.56
CA GLN A 141 5.91 9.40 5.75
C GLN A 141 5.14 9.16 4.44
N VAL A 142 4.35 10.14 4.03
CA VAL A 142 3.74 10.19 2.70
C VAL A 142 4.83 10.42 1.66
N ILE A 143 4.96 9.49 0.72
CA ILE A 143 5.92 9.55 -0.39
C ILE A 143 5.25 9.91 -1.73
N ASP A 144 3.92 9.79 -1.82
CA ASP A 144 3.11 10.26 -2.95
C ASP A 144 1.66 10.54 -2.50
N GLY A 145 0.98 11.48 -3.15
CA GLY A 145 -0.42 11.84 -2.84
C GLY A 145 -0.60 12.91 -1.74
N MET A 146 0.38 13.79 -1.53
CA MET A 146 0.22 14.91 -0.58
C MET A 146 -0.85 15.92 -1.01
N ASP A 147 -1.12 16.05 -2.31
CA ASP A 147 -2.25 16.81 -2.85
C ASP A 147 -3.61 16.25 -2.40
N VAL A 148 -3.72 14.92 -2.31
CA VAL A 148 -4.91 14.25 -1.74
C VAL A 148 -5.03 14.55 -0.25
N VAL A 149 -3.92 14.50 0.50
CA VAL A 149 -3.89 14.86 1.93
C VAL A 149 -4.34 16.31 2.13
N ASP A 150 -3.85 17.24 1.32
CA ASP A 150 -4.24 18.65 1.37
C ASP A 150 -5.72 18.86 1.03
N ALA A 151 -6.23 18.13 0.03
CA ALA A 151 -7.65 18.18 -0.34
C ALA A 151 -8.56 17.69 0.80
N ILE A 152 -8.14 16.67 1.57
CA ILE A 152 -8.85 16.22 2.77
C ILE A 152 -8.74 17.26 3.89
N SER A 153 -7.56 17.87 4.08
CA SER A 153 -7.32 18.90 5.11
C SER A 153 -8.16 20.16 4.93
N ALA A 154 -8.56 20.47 3.69
CA ALA A 154 -9.39 21.62 3.33
C ALA A 154 -10.90 21.41 3.45
N LEU A 155 -11.36 20.22 3.89
CA LEU A 155 -12.80 19.96 4.03
C LEU A 155 -13.42 20.84 5.12
N ALA A 156 -14.64 21.33 4.87
CA ALA A 156 -15.43 22.02 5.88
C ALA A 156 -15.75 21.07 7.04
N THR A 157 -15.61 21.56 8.28
CA THR A 157 -15.78 20.74 9.48
C THR A 157 -16.82 21.32 10.45
N GLY A 158 -17.39 20.43 11.26
CA GLY A 158 -18.40 20.75 12.25
C GLY A 158 -18.26 19.90 13.51
N THR A 159 -19.30 19.98 14.34
CA THR A 159 -19.42 19.21 15.58
C THR A 159 -20.56 18.20 15.42
N VAL A 160 -20.31 16.94 15.77
CA VAL A 160 -21.26 15.84 15.66
C VAL A 160 -21.45 15.17 17.03
N SER A 161 -22.69 14.88 17.40
CA SER A 161 -22.99 14.02 18.54
C SER A 161 -23.00 12.57 18.09
N SER A 162 -22.20 11.71 18.71
CA SER A 162 -22.16 10.26 18.47
C SER A 162 -22.36 9.49 19.77
N ALA A 163 -22.47 8.17 19.68
CA ALA A 163 -22.50 7.29 20.86
C ALA A 163 -21.22 7.41 21.72
N ALA A 164 -20.11 7.86 21.13
CA ALA A 164 -18.83 8.10 21.82
C ALA A 164 -18.74 9.51 22.45
N GLY A 165 -19.76 10.35 22.29
CA GLY A 165 -19.81 11.72 22.82
C GLY A 165 -19.80 12.79 21.71
N ILE A 166 -19.37 13.99 22.06
CA ILE A 166 -19.29 15.12 21.13
C ILE A 166 -17.94 15.07 20.40
N LEU A 167 -17.99 14.82 19.08
CA LEU A 167 -16.85 14.88 18.18
C LEU A 167 -16.76 16.28 17.57
N ARG A 168 -15.56 16.86 17.55
CA ARG A 168 -15.28 18.17 16.94
C ARG A 168 -14.39 18.01 15.71
N ASP A 169 -14.39 19.04 14.88
CA ASP A 169 -13.59 19.12 13.65
C ASP A 169 -13.87 17.95 12.71
N VAL A 170 -15.10 17.41 12.75
CA VAL A 170 -15.54 16.31 11.88
C VAL A 170 -15.87 16.90 10.52
N PRO A 171 -15.29 16.42 9.41
CA PRO A 171 -15.68 16.89 8.09
C PRO A 171 -17.19 16.70 7.84
N GLU A 172 -17.83 17.65 7.17
CA GLU A 172 -19.24 17.51 6.77
C GLU A 172 -19.45 16.35 5.79
N ASP A 173 -18.46 16.08 4.93
CA ASP A 173 -18.35 14.91 4.06
C ASP A 173 -17.01 14.19 4.31
N PRO A 174 -16.93 13.34 5.36
CA PRO A 174 -15.69 12.66 5.75
C PRO A 174 -15.08 11.84 4.63
N ALA A 175 -13.77 12.03 4.41
CA ALA A 175 -13.02 11.18 3.51
C ALA A 175 -12.99 9.75 4.06
N ARG A 176 -13.56 8.81 3.31
CA ARG A 176 -13.55 7.39 3.62
C ARG A 176 -12.22 6.80 3.20
N ILE A 177 -11.56 6.09 4.11
CA ILE A 177 -10.47 5.17 3.81
C ILE A 177 -11.13 3.91 3.25
N GLU A 178 -11.06 3.74 1.93
CA GLU A 178 -11.60 2.57 1.26
C GLU A 178 -10.78 1.33 1.62
N TYR A 179 -9.46 1.50 1.68
CA TYR A 179 -8.53 0.49 2.20
C TYR A 179 -7.16 1.09 2.54
N ILE A 180 -6.40 0.37 3.37
CA ILE A 180 -4.95 0.53 3.51
C ILE A 180 -4.31 -0.83 3.27
N ARG A 181 -3.25 -0.89 2.45
CA ARG A 181 -2.65 -2.15 1.99
C ARG A 181 -1.16 -2.09 1.91
N LEU A 182 -0.51 -3.19 2.30
CA LEU A 182 0.90 -3.36 2.06
C LEU A 182 1.17 -3.50 0.55
N ARG A 183 2.07 -2.66 0.06
CA ARG A 183 2.67 -2.77 -1.26
C ARG A 183 3.77 -3.84 -1.14
N GLU A 184 3.44 -5.09 -1.39
CA GLU A 184 4.40 -6.19 -1.42
C GLU A 184 4.22 -7.03 -2.69
N GLY A 185 5.31 -7.66 -3.15
CA GLY A 185 5.26 -8.55 -4.29
C GLY A 185 4.75 -7.86 -5.55
N GLN A 186 5.09 -6.58 -5.77
CA GLN A 186 4.75 -5.95 -7.04
C GLN A 186 5.51 -6.63 -8.17
N LEU A 187 4.77 -6.88 -9.24
CA LEU A 187 5.23 -7.61 -10.40
C LEU A 187 5.32 -6.66 -11.60
N SER A 188 6.17 -7.02 -12.55
CA SER A 188 6.20 -6.41 -13.87
C SER A 188 6.45 -7.50 -14.90
N PHE A 189 5.83 -7.36 -16.07
CA PHE A 189 6.16 -8.24 -17.19
C PHE A 189 7.44 -7.78 -17.86
N THR A 190 8.32 -8.74 -18.18
CA THR A 190 9.58 -8.49 -18.87
C THR A 190 9.69 -9.35 -20.13
N GLU A 191 10.61 -8.98 -21.02
CA GLU A 191 10.92 -9.70 -22.27
C GLU A 191 9.83 -9.67 -23.35
N MET A 192 8.83 -8.81 -23.16
CA MET A 192 7.72 -8.64 -24.11
C MET A 192 7.90 -7.45 -25.06
N GLN A 193 7.32 -7.58 -26.24
CA GLN A 193 7.15 -6.52 -27.21
C GLN A 193 5.68 -6.10 -27.23
N ALA A 194 5.40 -4.85 -27.60
CA ALA A 194 4.02 -4.37 -27.72
C ALA A 194 3.25 -5.06 -28.85
N THR A 195 3.95 -5.56 -29.87
CA THR A 195 3.34 -6.11 -31.08
C THR A 195 4.14 -7.32 -31.55
N TYR A 196 3.44 -8.36 -32.00
CA TYR A 196 4.00 -9.56 -32.60
C TYR A 196 3.24 -9.92 -33.88
N THR A 197 3.92 -10.62 -34.77
CA THR A 197 3.40 -11.17 -36.02
C THR A 197 3.56 -12.69 -36.06
N SER A 198 2.85 -13.35 -36.98
CA SER A 198 2.99 -14.80 -37.19
C SER A 198 4.46 -15.20 -37.38
N GLY A 199 4.93 -16.18 -36.60
CA GLY A 199 6.31 -16.66 -36.62
C GLY A 199 7.24 -16.00 -35.60
N ASP A 200 6.85 -14.88 -34.98
CA ASP A 200 7.61 -14.30 -33.88
C ASP A 200 7.56 -15.22 -32.65
N ILE A 201 8.61 -15.17 -31.82
CA ILE A 201 8.66 -15.91 -30.56
C ILE A 201 8.27 -14.96 -29.43
N ILE A 202 7.12 -15.23 -28.81
CA ILE A 202 6.72 -14.56 -27.58
C ILE A 202 7.45 -15.24 -26.42
N LYS A 203 8.10 -14.44 -25.57
CA LYS A 203 8.67 -14.87 -24.30
C LYS A 203 8.10 -13.98 -23.20
N VAL A 204 7.48 -14.60 -22.21
CA VAL A 204 6.88 -13.89 -21.08
C VAL A 204 7.58 -14.33 -19.82
N ALA A 205 8.14 -13.36 -19.12
CA ALA A 205 8.59 -13.51 -17.75
C ALA A 205 7.93 -12.44 -16.88
N VAL A 206 7.81 -12.76 -15.60
CA VAL A 206 7.37 -11.81 -14.59
C VAL A 206 8.52 -11.61 -13.62
N GLN A 207 8.81 -10.35 -13.31
CA GLN A 207 9.86 -9.93 -12.39
C GLN A 207 9.23 -9.17 -11.23
N GLU A 208 9.61 -9.52 -10.01
CA GLU A 208 9.32 -8.72 -8.84
C GLU A 208 10.08 -7.40 -8.88
N THR A 209 9.31 -6.31 -8.81
CA THR A 209 9.81 -4.93 -8.70
C THR A 209 9.84 -4.46 -7.24
N MET A 210 9.07 -5.10 -6.36
CA MET A 210 9.12 -4.89 -4.92
C MET A 210 9.17 -6.21 -4.20
N LYS A 211 10.22 -6.40 -3.38
CA LYS A 211 10.48 -7.67 -2.70
C LYS A 211 9.36 -7.96 -1.69
N ARG A 212 8.71 -9.11 -1.83
CA ARG A 212 7.75 -9.62 -0.85
C ARG A 212 8.44 -10.07 0.44
N GLN A 213 7.69 -10.14 1.53
CA GLN A 213 8.18 -10.67 2.82
C GLN A 213 7.61 -12.05 3.14
N SER A 214 6.59 -12.49 2.40
CA SER A 214 5.85 -13.72 2.65
C SER A 214 5.92 -14.69 1.46
N ILE A 215 5.77 -15.99 1.75
CA ILE A 215 5.55 -17.01 0.72
C ILE A 215 4.13 -16.84 0.18
N LEU A 216 4.01 -16.69 -1.14
CA LEU A 216 2.75 -16.41 -1.84
C LEU A 216 2.62 -17.32 -3.07
N ASP A 217 1.40 -17.52 -3.56
CA ASP A 217 1.14 -18.19 -4.83
C ASP A 217 1.20 -17.17 -5.96
N LEU A 218 1.95 -17.45 -7.03
CA LEU A 218 1.96 -16.63 -8.25
C LEU A 218 0.85 -17.09 -9.17
N TRP A 219 -0.05 -16.18 -9.51
CA TRP A 219 -1.11 -16.35 -10.48
C TRP A 219 -0.79 -15.55 -11.74
N VAL A 220 -1.02 -16.15 -12.90
CA VAL A 220 -0.86 -15.50 -14.20
C VAL A 220 -2.05 -15.86 -15.08
N ALA A 221 -2.58 -14.88 -15.80
CA ALA A 221 -3.69 -15.06 -16.72
C ALA A 221 -3.49 -14.19 -17.97
N VAL A 222 -4.17 -14.58 -19.05
CA VAL A 222 -4.29 -13.81 -20.28
C VAL A 222 -5.77 -13.53 -20.51
N MET A 223 -6.11 -12.27 -20.67
CA MET A 223 -7.44 -11.81 -21.03
C MET A 223 -7.51 -11.58 -22.53
N GLY A 224 -8.46 -12.27 -23.20
CA GLY A 224 -8.73 -12.10 -24.62
C GLY A 224 -9.58 -10.87 -24.93
N ASN A 225 -9.74 -10.57 -26.22
CA ASN A 225 -10.56 -9.46 -26.72
C ASN A 225 -12.03 -9.49 -26.22
N ASP A 226 -12.56 -10.68 -25.96
CA ASP A 226 -13.93 -10.89 -25.47
C ASP A 226 -14.06 -10.75 -23.95
N GLY A 227 -12.96 -10.40 -23.26
CA GLY A 227 -12.90 -10.30 -21.80
C GLY A 227 -12.79 -11.65 -21.09
N SER A 228 -12.72 -12.76 -21.82
CA SER A 228 -12.52 -14.07 -21.21
C SER A 228 -11.12 -14.21 -20.64
N LEU A 229 -11.00 -14.86 -19.48
CA LEU A 229 -9.73 -15.14 -18.82
C LEU A 229 -9.29 -16.56 -19.11
N ILE A 230 -8.05 -16.70 -19.56
CA ILE A 230 -7.33 -17.96 -19.70
C ILE A 230 -6.18 -17.95 -18.70
N TYR A 231 -6.19 -18.89 -17.77
CA TYR A 231 -5.17 -19.02 -16.74
C TYR A 231 -3.92 -19.69 -17.31
N VAL A 232 -2.76 -19.25 -16.83
CA VAL A 232 -1.49 -19.90 -17.12
C VAL A 232 -1.07 -20.72 -15.91
N THR A 233 -0.90 -22.02 -16.13
CA THR A 233 -0.48 -23.00 -15.11
C THR A 233 0.89 -23.56 -15.47
N LYS A 234 1.48 -24.39 -14.59
CA LYS A 234 2.71 -25.14 -14.93
C LYS A 234 2.55 -26.08 -16.13
N GLU A 235 1.32 -26.50 -16.41
CA GLU A 235 0.99 -27.47 -17.46
C GLU A 235 0.58 -26.79 -18.77
N GLY A 236 0.39 -25.47 -18.77
CA GLY A 236 0.01 -24.67 -19.93
C GLY A 236 -1.20 -23.78 -19.66
N PHE A 237 -1.96 -23.48 -20.70
CA PHE A 237 -3.15 -22.64 -20.61
C PHE A 237 -4.37 -23.45 -20.13
N SER A 238 -5.19 -22.86 -19.27
CA SER A 238 -6.33 -23.51 -18.62
C SER A 238 -7.50 -22.54 -18.51
N ASN A 239 -8.73 -23.05 -18.69
CA ASN A 239 -9.95 -22.31 -18.35
C ASN A 239 -10.33 -22.46 -16.87
N THR A 240 -9.68 -23.38 -16.16
CA THR A 240 -9.87 -23.57 -14.72
C THR A 240 -8.87 -22.69 -13.95
N PRO A 241 -9.32 -21.90 -12.97
CA PRO A 241 -8.45 -21.06 -12.15
C PRO A 241 -7.48 -21.90 -11.31
N VAL A 242 -6.19 -21.86 -11.66
CA VAL A 242 -5.12 -22.51 -10.90
C VAL A 242 -3.92 -21.58 -10.88
N ALA A 243 -3.24 -21.50 -9.74
CA ALA A 243 -2.00 -20.74 -9.61
C ALA A 243 -0.95 -21.25 -10.62
N PHE A 244 -0.24 -20.32 -11.27
CA PHE A 244 0.92 -20.65 -12.10
C PHE A 244 1.98 -21.36 -11.26
N LYS A 245 2.24 -20.84 -10.06
CA LYS A 245 3.18 -21.45 -9.12
C LYS A 245 2.71 -21.23 -7.69
N ALA A 246 2.39 -22.31 -6.99
CA ALA A 246 2.10 -22.27 -5.57
C ALA A 246 3.38 -22.15 -4.73
N GLN A 247 3.25 -21.53 -3.55
CA GLN A 247 4.27 -21.48 -2.49
C GLN A 247 5.62 -20.94 -3.00
N VAL A 248 5.60 -19.81 -3.71
CA VAL A 248 6.80 -19.23 -4.32
C VAL A 248 7.71 -18.64 -3.22
N PRO A 249 8.94 -19.16 -3.05
CA PRO A 249 9.86 -18.71 -1.99
C PRO A 249 10.32 -17.26 -2.19
N VAL A 250 10.40 -16.47 -1.10
CA VAL A 250 10.76 -15.03 -1.10
C VAL A 250 12.07 -14.67 -1.84
N HIS A 251 13.00 -15.61 -1.98
CA HIS A 251 14.26 -15.39 -2.69
C HIS A 251 14.15 -15.56 -4.21
N GLU A 252 13.07 -16.18 -4.69
CA GLU A 252 12.80 -16.32 -6.12
C GLU A 252 11.99 -15.11 -6.59
N THR A 253 12.62 -14.23 -7.37
CA THR A 253 12.04 -12.94 -7.79
C THR A 253 11.78 -12.84 -9.29
N ARG A 254 12.24 -13.82 -10.08
CA ARG A 254 12.02 -13.88 -11.53
C ARG A 254 11.35 -15.20 -11.89
N HIS A 255 10.29 -15.11 -12.68
CA HIS A 255 9.46 -16.24 -13.05
C HIS A 255 9.24 -16.25 -14.56
N PRO A 256 10.01 -17.05 -15.33
CA PRO A 256 9.64 -17.37 -16.71
C PRO A 256 8.27 -18.03 -16.72
N VAL A 257 7.33 -17.49 -17.49
CA VAL A 257 5.94 -17.96 -17.52
C VAL A 257 5.72 -18.90 -18.70
N PHE A 258 5.87 -18.40 -19.92
CA PHE A 258 5.71 -19.20 -21.14
C PHE A 258 6.55 -18.65 -22.29
N SER A 259 6.77 -19.51 -23.29
CA SER A 259 7.38 -19.14 -24.56
C SER A 259 6.74 -19.95 -25.67
N PHE A 260 6.27 -19.29 -26.73
CA PHE A 260 5.74 -19.97 -27.92
C PHE A 260 5.93 -19.14 -29.17
N THR A 261 5.91 -19.80 -30.33
CA THR A 261 5.92 -19.14 -31.64
C THR A 261 4.50 -18.77 -32.03
N VAL A 262 4.24 -17.51 -32.38
CA VAL A 262 2.92 -17.03 -32.78
C VAL A 262 2.41 -17.86 -33.97
N PRO A 263 1.32 -18.64 -33.81
CA PRO A 263 0.79 -19.45 -34.89
C PRO A 263 0.08 -18.60 -35.94
N GLN A 264 0.01 -19.09 -37.17
CA GLN A 264 -0.81 -18.45 -38.20
C GLN A 264 -2.27 -18.36 -37.76
N GLY A 265 -2.87 -17.18 -37.94
CA GLY A 265 -4.30 -16.92 -37.66
C GLY A 265 -4.62 -16.45 -36.24
N LEU A 266 -3.65 -16.46 -35.31
CA LEU A 266 -3.84 -15.87 -33.98
C LEU A 266 -3.61 -14.34 -34.06
N THR A 267 -4.67 -13.57 -33.93
CA THR A 267 -4.66 -12.10 -34.05
C THR A 267 -5.51 -11.47 -32.95
N GLY A 268 -5.25 -10.20 -32.63
CA GLY A 268 -6.05 -9.43 -31.66
C GLY A 268 -5.24 -8.77 -30.56
N GLN A 269 -5.92 -8.19 -29.58
CA GLN A 269 -5.31 -7.61 -28.39
C GLN A 269 -5.44 -8.60 -27.23
N TYR A 270 -4.36 -8.75 -26.49
CA TYR A 270 -4.33 -9.61 -25.32
C TYR A 270 -3.74 -8.84 -24.16
N THR A 271 -4.37 -8.98 -22.99
CA THR A 271 -3.88 -8.37 -21.77
C THR A 271 -3.38 -9.47 -20.85
N LEU A 272 -2.10 -9.44 -20.51
CA LEU A 272 -1.52 -10.31 -19.52
C LEU A 272 -1.71 -9.71 -18.13
N LEU A 273 -2.03 -10.57 -17.17
CA LEU A 273 -2.28 -10.24 -15.77
C LEU A 273 -1.40 -11.15 -14.90
N ALA A 274 -0.69 -10.59 -13.92
CA ALA A 274 0.09 -11.37 -12.97
C ALA A 274 -0.05 -10.79 -11.56
N ILE A 275 -0.13 -11.67 -10.56
CA ILE A 275 -0.37 -11.28 -9.17
C ILE A 275 0.15 -12.34 -8.21
N PHE A 276 0.75 -11.91 -7.11
CA PHE A 276 0.91 -12.78 -5.95
C PHE A 276 -0.36 -12.81 -5.11
N ASN A 277 -0.77 -13.99 -4.68
CA ASN A 277 -1.90 -14.20 -3.80
C ASN A 277 -1.50 -14.99 -2.55
N LYS A 278 -2.28 -14.86 -1.47
CA LYS A 278 -2.12 -15.68 -0.27
C LYS A 278 -2.14 -17.15 -0.68
N SER A 279 -1.24 -17.95 -0.12
CA SER A 279 -1.18 -19.34 -0.55
C SER A 279 -2.45 -20.12 -0.21
N GLY A 280 -2.93 -20.90 -1.18
CA GLY A 280 -4.17 -21.65 -1.10
C GLY A 280 -5.43 -20.82 -1.37
N ALA A 281 -5.31 -19.51 -1.63
CA ALA A 281 -6.43 -18.67 -2.06
C ALA A 281 -6.69 -18.86 -3.56
N GLY A 282 -7.95 -19.07 -3.95
CA GLY A 282 -8.36 -19.02 -5.36
C GLY A 282 -8.30 -17.60 -5.95
N LEU A 283 -8.56 -17.45 -7.26
CA LEU A 283 -8.67 -16.12 -7.87
C LEU A 283 -9.89 -15.35 -7.32
N ASP A 284 -10.98 -16.04 -6.99
CA ASP A 284 -12.15 -15.45 -6.32
C ASP A 284 -11.81 -15.00 -4.89
N ASP A 285 -10.87 -15.70 -4.25
CA ASP A 285 -10.28 -15.34 -2.95
C ASP A 285 -9.15 -14.32 -3.08
N LEU A 286 -8.99 -13.67 -4.24
CA LEU A 286 -8.25 -12.42 -4.29
C LEU A 286 -8.96 -11.44 -3.37
N MET A 287 -8.50 -11.40 -2.12
CA MET A 287 -8.76 -10.32 -1.18
C MET A 287 -8.63 -9.04 -1.97
N HIS A 288 -9.53 -8.09 -1.72
CA HIS A 288 -9.52 -6.84 -2.47
C HIS A 288 -8.10 -6.23 -2.47
N SER A 289 -7.28 -6.50 -1.43
CA SER A 289 -5.90 -6.07 -1.26
C SER A 289 -4.87 -6.50 -2.25
N LEU A 290 -5.08 -7.63 -2.91
CA LEU A 290 -4.14 -8.11 -3.90
C LEU A 290 -4.53 -7.57 -5.28
N ARG A 291 -5.81 -7.30 -5.54
CA ARG A 291 -6.32 -6.81 -6.84
C ARG A 291 -5.68 -5.49 -7.32
N SER A 292 -5.17 -4.64 -6.42
CA SER A 292 -4.44 -3.42 -6.78
C SER A 292 -2.96 -3.65 -7.12
N ASN A 293 -2.39 -4.81 -6.78
CA ASN A 293 -1.03 -5.23 -7.13
C ASN A 293 -0.98 -6.10 -8.41
N ILE A 294 -2.07 -6.18 -9.17
CA ILE A 294 -2.07 -6.88 -10.46
C ILE A 294 -1.12 -6.13 -11.40
N ALA A 295 -0.04 -6.80 -11.78
CA ALA A 295 0.75 -6.38 -12.92
C ALA A 295 -0.05 -6.65 -14.19
N GLN A 296 -0.09 -5.65 -15.06
CA GLN A 296 -0.78 -5.72 -16.33
C GLN A 296 0.15 -5.29 -17.46
N ALA A 297 0.06 -5.98 -18.59
CA ALA A 297 0.71 -5.57 -19.83
C ALA A 297 -0.15 -6.00 -21.02
N SER A 298 -0.15 -5.21 -22.08
CA SER A 298 -0.94 -5.52 -23.28
C SER A 298 -0.02 -5.78 -24.47
N ILE A 299 -0.40 -6.75 -25.29
CA ILE A 299 0.26 -7.09 -26.54
C ILE A 299 -0.75 -7.14 -27.68
N SER A 300 -0.30 -6.78 -28.87
CA SER A 300 -1.06 -6.90 -30.11
C SER A 300 -0.49 -8.03 -30.98
N LEU A 301 -1.33 -8.93 -31.44
CA LEU A 301 -0.98 -9.94 -32.44
C LEU A 301 -1.57 -9.51 -33.79
N LEU A 302 -0.71 -9.30 -34.79
CA LEU A 302 -1.04 -8.84 -36.13
C LEU A 302 -1.00 -9.97 -37.16
#